data_AF-A0A258C147-F1
#
_entry.id   AF-A0A258C147-F1
#
_cell.length_a   1.000
_cell.length_b   1.000
_cell.length_c   1.000
_cell.angle_alpha   90.00
_cell.angle_beta   90.00
_cell.angle_gamma   90.00
#
_symmetry.space_group_name_H-M   'P 1'
#
loop_
_entity.id
_entity.type
_entity.pdbx_description
1 polymer ?
#
loop_
_entity_poly.entity_id
_entity_poly.type
_entity_poly.pdbx_seq_one_letter_code
_entity_poly.pdbx_strand_id
1 'polypeptide(L)'
;MVPGGLLFFTAAMSAWQLLLVQWATFIVLALVFRIPSLTTRLIPRQVRHWRACNLARRQFIECNLHHTEAGTGILIFVSEAERYVEILVDRGIASRIDNNAWESIIETFTEQVRQGQVLEGFLICIDACGALLKEHVPSTHERNELPNRLVVI
;
A
#
# COMPACT_ATOMS: atom_id res chain seq x y z
N MET A 1 40.98 10.20 16.81
CA MET A 1 41.86 11.30 16.35
C MET A 1 41.32 11.93 15.07
N VAL A 2 40.19 12.65 15.13
CA VAL A 2 39.70 13.52 14.03
C VAL A 2 39.09 14.85 14.55
N PRO A 3 39.53 15.52 15.65
CA PRO A 3 39.03 16.88 15.92
C PRO A 3 39.94 17.99 15.37
N GLY A 4 41.20 17.71 15.04
CA GLY A 4 42.18 18.74 14.69
C GLY A 4 41.99 19.33 13.28
N GLY A 5 41.77 18.49 12.26
CA GLY A 5 41.67 18.94 10.87
C GLY A 5 40.44 19.81 10.57
N LEU A 6 39.32 19.56 11.25
CA LEU A 6 38.10 20.35 11.10
C LEU A 6 38.25 21.76 11.70
N LEU A 7 38.94 21.88 12.84
CA LEU A 7 39.17 23.18 13.48
C LEU A 7 40.08 24.10 12.67
N PHE A 8 41.11 23.57 12.01
CA PHE A 8 42.00 24.38 11.14
C PHE A 8 41.29 24.87 9.88
N PHE A 9 40.38 24.09 9.30
CA PHE A 9 39.59 24.52 8.13
C PHE A 9 38.51 25.54 8.52
N THR A 10 37.89 25.41 9.69
CA THR A 10 36.91 26.38 10.21
C THR A 10 37.55 27.67 10.73
N ALA A 11 38.83 27.63 11.16
CA ALA A 11 39.56 28.81 11.64
C ALA A 11 40.00 29.77 10.51
N ALA A 12 40.01 29.30 9.26
CA ALA A 12 40.34 30.11 8.09
C ALA A 12 39.10 30.74 7.42
N MET A 13 37.89 30.36 7.83
CA MET A 13 36.64 30.83 7.23
C MET A 13 36.01 31.93 8.08
N SER A 14 35.59 33.01 7.42
CA SER A 14 34.81 34.08 8.04
C SER A 14 33.43 33.56 8.46
N ALA A 15 32.84 34.17 9.49
CA ALA A 15 31.51 33.79 10.01
C ALA A 15 30.42 33.77 8.93
N TRP A 16 30.53 34.65 7.92
CA TRP A 16 29.63 34.70 6.77
C TRP A 16 29.72 33.45 5.89
N GLN A 17 30.92 32.92 5.67
CA GLN A 17 31.12 31.70 4.89
C GLN A 17 30.54 30.47 5.59
N LEU A 18 30.66 30.38 6.92
CA LEU A 18 30.03 29.32 7.70
C LEU A 18 28.50 29.34 7.58
N LEU A 19 27.89 30.53 7.64
CA LEU A 19 26.45 30.68 7.44
C LEU A 19 26.03 30.24 6.03
N LEU A 20 26.73 30.69 4.99
CA LEU A 20 26.43 30.29 3.61
C LEU A 20 26.50 28.76 3.42
N VAL A 21 27.52 28.11 3.99
CA VAL A 21 27.65 26.64 3.92
C VAL A 21 26.52 25.94 4.68
N GLN A 22 26.14 26.43 5.85
CA GLN A 22 25.00 25.88 6.61
C GLN A 22 23.69 26.00 5.83
N TRP A 23 23.41 27.18 5.27
CA TRP A 23 22.22 27.43 4.44
C TRP A 23 22.22 26.58 3.17
N ALA A 24 23.35 26.48 2.48
CA ALA A 24 23.48 25.65 1.29
C ALA A 24 23.24 24.16 1.62
N THR A 25 23.84 23.67 2.72
CA THR A 25 23.66 22.30 3.19
C THR A 25 22.19 22.03 3.56
N PHE A 26 21.55 22.99 4.26
CA PHE A 26 20.14 22.89 4.61
C PHE A 26 19.24 22.84 3.36
N ILE A 27 19.49 23.71 2.38
CA ILE A 27 18.73 23.74 1.12
C ILE A 27 18.92 22.43 0.35
N VAL A 28 20.15 21.93 0.24
CA VAL A 28 20.44 20.67 -0.44
C VAL A 28 19.75 19.51 0.26
N LEU A 29 19.86 19.39 1.59
CA LEU A 29 19.17 18.35 2.35
C LEU A 29 17.65 18.47 2.24
N ALA A 30 17.09 19.69 2.28
CA ALA A 30 15.66 19.90 2.11
C ALA A 30 15.16 19.48 0.71
N LEU A 31 15.92 19.78 -0.35
CA LEU A 31 15.61 19.33 -1.70
C LEU A 31 15.72 17.81 -1.83
N VAL A 32 16.76 17.21 -1.25
CA VAL A 32 17.00 15.76 -1.24
C VAL A 32 15.88 15.03 -0.49
N PHE A 33 15.44 15.53 0.67
CA PHE A 33 14.32 14.97 1.43
C PHE A 33 12.95 15.24 0.81
N ARG A 34 12.83 16.23 -0.10
CA ARG A 34 11.61 16.47 -0.87
C ARG A 34 11.37 15.39 -1.94
N ILE A 35 12.42 14.68 -2.37
CA ILE A 35 12.30 13.63 -3.39
C ILE A 35 11.69 12.38 -2.74
N PRO A 36 10.44 12.00 -3.07
CA PRO A 36 9.77 10.87 -2.43
C PRO A 36 10.55 9.58 -2.66
N SER A 37 11.13 9.37 -3.85
CA SER A 37 11.90 8.17 -4.18
C SER A 37 13.07 7.91 -3.22
N LEU A 38 13.66 8.97 -2.64
CA LEU A 38 14.75 8.83 -1.67
C LEU A 38 14.23 8.45 -0.28
N THR A 39 13.17 9.11 0.16
CA THR A 39 12.57 8.85 1.48
C THR A 39 11.88 7.49 1.50
N THR A 40 11.22 7.06 0.41
CA THR A 40 10.61 5.73 0.31
C THR A 40 11.66 4.61 0.35
N ARG A 41 12.89 4.86 -0.13
CA ARG A 41 14.00 3.89 -0.06
C ARG A 41 14.54 3.71 1.36
N LEU A 42 14.44 4.73 2.20
CA LEU A 42 14.85 4.69 3.61
C LEU A 42 13.84 3.94 4.50
N ILE A 43 12.58 3.82 4.08
CA ILE A 43 11.55 3.15 4.88
C ILE A 43 11.70 1.63 4.72
N PRO A 44 11.86 0.88 5.83
CA PRO A 44 11.91 -0.58 5.79
C PRO A 44 10.65 -1.18 5.18
N ARG A 45 10.80 -2.24 4.39
CA ARG A 45 9.67 -2.93 3.72
C ARG A 45 8.57 -3.35 4.70
N GLN A 46 8.93 -3.84 5.89
CA GLN A 46 7.98 -4.28 6.92
C GLN A 46 7.04 -3.15 7.37
N VAL A 47 7.58 -1.94 7.57
CA VAL A 47 6.79 -0.77 7.99
C VAL A 47 5.82 -0.37 6.88
N ARG A 48 6.25 -0.46 5.62
CA ARG A 48 5.40 -0.15 4.47
C ARG A 48 4.24 -1.15 4.34
N HIS A 49 4.49 -2.44 4.53
CA HIS A 49 3.45 -3.47 4.51
C HIS A 49 2.45 -3.26 5.65
N TRP A 50 2.94 -2.95 6.86
CA TRP A 50 2.06 -2.65 7.99
C TRP A 50 1.16 -1.44 7.74
N ARG A 51 1.70 -0.38 7.11
CA ARG A 51 0.92 0.79 6.71
C ARG A 51 -0.13 0.46 5.65
N ALA A 52 0.24 -0.33 4.64
CA ALA A 52 -0.66 -0.76 3.59
C ALA A 52 -1.82 -1.61 4.15
N CYS A 53 -1.52 -2.58 5.02
CA CYS A 53 -2.54 -3.40 5.67
C CYS A 53 -3.48 -2.56 6.57
N ASN A 54 -2.94 -1.60 7.32
CA ASN A 54 -3.78 -0.69 8.10
C ASN A 54 -4.69 0.19 7.23
N LEU A 55 -4.18 0.66 6.08
CA LEU A 55 -4.97 1.44 5.14
C LEU A 55 -6.10 0.59 4.55
N ALA A 56 -5.81 -0.65 4.15
CA ALA A 56 -6.80 -1.60 3.65
C ALA A 56 -7.93 -1.86 4.68
N ARG A 57 -7.58 -2.09 5.95
CA ARG A 57 -8.55 -2.27 7.04
C ARG A 57 -9.41 -1.02 7.27
N ARG A 58 -8.80 0.17 7.24
CA ARG A 58 -9.56 1.42 7.35
C ARG A 58 -10.53 1.58 6.19
N GLN A 59 -10.09 1.32 4.97
CA GLN A 59 -10.92 1.39 3.79
C GLN A 59 -12.10 0.42 3.83
N PHE A 60 -11.88 -0.78 4.37
CA PHE A 60 -12.95 -1.77 4.57
C PHE A 60 -14.07 -1.26 5.49
N ILE A 61 -13.69 -0.52 6.53
CA ILE A 61 -14.64 0.11 7.45
C ILE A 61 -15.28 1.33 6.81
N GLU A 62 -14.50 2.24 6.23
CA GLU A 62 -15.00 3.48 5.61
C GLU A 62 -15.94 3.22 4.42
N CYS A 63 -15.71 2.14 3.67
CA CYS A 63 -16.61 1.73 2.59
C CYS A 63 -17.84 0.95 3.07
N ASN A 64 -18.04 0.77 4.39
CA ASN A 64 -19.13 0.00 4.99
C ASN A 64 -19.26 -1.43 4.44
N LEU A 65 -18.15 -2.05 4.01
CA LEU A 65 -18.16 -3.41 3.44
C LEU A 65 -18.54 -4.47 4.47
N HIS A 66 -18.45 -4.13 5.75
CA HIS A 66 -18.86 -4.95 6.90
C HIS A 66 -20.35 -4.82 7.26
N HIS A 67 -21.11 -3.97 6.55
CA HIS A 67 -22.53 -3.70 6.81
C HIS A 67 -23.41 -4.22 5.66
N THR A 68 -23.20 -5.46 5.25
CA THR A 68 -24.04 -6.17 4.27
C THR A 68 -24.98 -7.12 5.00
N GLU A 69 -26.21 -7.30 4.51
CA GLU A 69 -27.24 -8.10 5.20
C GLU A 69 -26.80 -9.58 5.36
N ALA A 70 -26.00 -10.07 4.41
CA ALA A 70 -25.47 -11.44 4.39
C ALA A 70 -24.00 -11.55 4.81
N GLY A 71 -23.32 -10.44 5.15
CA GLY A 71 -21.89 -10.45 5.46
C GLY A 71 -21.02 -10.89 4.27
N THR A 72 -21.35 -10.40 3.07
CA THR A 72 -20.77 -10.78 1.78
C THR A 72 -19.86 -9.71 1.16
N GLY A 73 -19.44 -8.72 1.94
CA GLY A 73 -18.51 -7.71 1.47
C GLY A 73 -17.11 -8.27 1.20
N ILE A 74 -16.53 -7.87 0.08
CA ILE A 74 -15.12 -8.14 -0.28
C ILE A 74 -14.44 -6.83 -0.64
N LEU A 75 -13.22 -6.64 -0.16
CA LEU A 75 -12.30 -5.60 -0.58
C LEU A 75 -11.07 -6.23 -1.22
N ILE A 76 -10.81 -5.85 -2.46
CA ILE A 76 -9.55 -6.14 -3.14
C ILE A 76 -8.70 -4.87 -3.03
N PHE A 77 -7.63 -4.93 -2.24
CA PHE A 77 -6.73 -3.81 -2.02
C PHE A 77 -5.39 -4.06 -2.71
N VAL A 78 -4.88 -3.06 -3.44
CA VAL A 78 -3.54 -3.08 -4.02
C VAL A 78 -2.80 -1.79 -3.68
N SER A 79 -1.54 -1.93 -3.31
CA SER A 79 -0.58 -0.84 -3.35
C SER A 79 0.49 -1.14 -4.39
N GLU A 80 0.50 -0.34 -5.46
CA GLU A 80 1.50 -0.44 -6.52
C GLU A 80 2.89 -0.06 -6.02
N ALA A 81 2.99 0.98 -5.18
CA ALA A 81 4.27 1.43 -4.64
C ALA A 81 4.94 0.34 -3.79
N GLU A 82 4.14 -0.35 -2.96
CA GLU A 82 4.60 -1.43 -2.08
C GLU A 82 4.68 -2.79 -2.76
N ARG A 83 4.08 -2.96 -3.95
CA ARG A 83 3.82 -4.26 -4.58
C ARG A 83 3.09 -5.19 -3.60
N TYR A 84 2.10 -4.64 -2.92
CA TYR A 84 1.33 -5.32 -1.88
C TYR A 84 -0.11 -5.50 -2.34
N VAL A 85 -0.64 -6.71 -2.16
CA VAL A 85 -2.03 -7.06 -2.44
C VAL A 85 -2.61 -7.69 -1.19
N GLU A 86 -3.82 -7.30 -0.83
CA GLU A 86 -4.58 -7.90 0.27
C GLU A 86 -6.05 -8.02 -0.12
N ILE A 87 -6.64 -9.18 0.13
CA ILE A 87 -8.08 -9.40 -0.03
C ILE A 87 -8.67 -9.49 1.37
N LEU A 88 -9.58 -8.58 1.71
CA LEU A 88 -10.32 -8.60 2.96
C LEU A 88 -11.76 -9.02 2.67
N VAL A 89 -12.27 -9.98 3.43
CA VAL A 89 -13.63 -10.48 3.29
C VAL A 89 -14.37 -10.35 4.61
N ASP A 90 -15.67 -10.14 4.54
CA ASP A 90 -16.53 -10.11 5.73
C ASP A 90 -16.74 -11.53 6.30
N ARG A 91 -17.27 -11.60 7.53
CA ARG A 91 -17.41 -12.83 8.32
C ARG A 91 -18.26 -13.89 7.64
N GLY A 92 -19.28 -13.50 6.86
CA GLY A 92 -20.12 -14.44 6.13
C GLY A 92 -19.31 -15.28 5.14
N ILE A 93 -18.43 -14.62 4.37
CA ILE A 93 -17.53 -15.26 3.41
C ILE A 93 -16.39 -16.00 4.12
N ALA A 94 -15.77 -15.36 5.12
CA ALA A 94 -14.65 -15.96 5.87
C ALA A 94 -15.03 -17.29 6.54
N SER A 95 -16.30 -17.48 6.91
CA SER A 95 -16.78 -18.72 7.52
C SER A 95 -17.00 -19.87 6.54
N ARG A 96 -17.03 -19.59 5.22
CA ARG A 96 -17.40 -20.53 4.16
C ARG A 96 -16.23 -20.93 3.27
N ILE A 97 -15.19 -20.11 3.20
CA ILE A 97 -14.07 -20.24 2.28
C ILE A 97 -12.77 -20.20 3.07
N ASP A 98 -11.93 -21.22 2.86
CA ASP A 98 -10.61 -21.29 3.47
C ASP A 98 -9.64 -20.25 2.90
N ASN A 99 -8.74 -19.77 3.77
CA ASN A 99 -7.73 -18.76 3.40
C ASN A 99 -6.84 -19.18 2.23
N ASN A 100 -6.54 -20.49 2.10
CA ASN A 100 -5.71 -21.04 1.04
C ASN A 100 -6.25 -20.74 -0.36
N ALA A 101 -7.57 -20.62 -0.52
CA ALA A 101 -8.15 -20.35 -1.83
C ALA A 101 -7.82 -18.93 -2.31
N TRP A 102 -7.77 -17.97 -1.39
CA TRP A 102 -7.39 -16.58 -1.67
C TRP A 102 -5.88 -16.43 -1.93
N GLU A 103 -5.03 -17.23 -1.28
CA GLU A 103 -3.57 -17.14 -1.43
C GLU A 103 -3.15 -17.29 -2.90
N SER A 104 -3.71 -18.24 -3.64
CA SER A 104 -3.42 -18.43 -5.07
C SER A 104 -3.78 -17.22 -5.94
N ILE A 105 -4.89 -16.56 -5.62
CA ILE A 105 -5.37 -15.36 -6.31
C ILE A 105 -4.46 -14.17 -5.98
N ILE A 106 -4.07 -14.03 -4.70
CA ILE A 106 -3.18 -12.98 -4.22
C ILE A 106 -1.79 -13.13 -4.85
N GLU A 107 -1.24 -14.34 -4.93
CA GLU A 107 0.05 -14.60 -5.56
C GLU A 107 0.04 -14.21 -7.05
N THR A 108 -1.00 -14.65 -7.77
CA THR A 108 -1.17 -14.32 -9.20
C THR A 108 -1.29 -12.81 -9.40
N PHE A 109 -2.09 -12.13 -8.58
CA PHE A 109 -2.26 -10.68 -8.68
C PHE A 109 -0.98 -9.94 -8.28
N THR A 110 -0.26 -10.40 -7.26
CA THR A 110 1.02 -9.81 -6.85
C THR A 110 2.06 -9.88 -7.96
N GLU A 111 2.11 -11.00 -8.69
CA GLU A 111 3.00 -11.16 -9.84
C GLU A 111 2.64 -10.19 -10.98
N GLN A 112 1.35 -10.05 -11.30
CA GLN A 112 0.87 -9.09 -12.30
C GLN A 112 1.19 -7.64 -11.93
N VAL A 113 1.00 -7.28 -10.65
CA VAL A 113 1.38 -5.98 -10.12
C VAL A 113 2.88 -5.78 -10.21
N ARG A 114 3.71 -6.82 -10.01
CA ARG A 114 5.17 -6.75 -10.17
C ARG A 114 5.57 -6.46 -11.63
N GLN A 115 4.80 -6.97 -12.58
CA GLN A 115 5.01 -6.76 -14.02
C GLN A 115 4.43 -5.43 -14.54
N GLY A 116 3.78 -4.63 -13.68
CA GLY A 116 3.11 -3.39 -14.07
C GLY A 116 1.75 -3.58 -14.74
N GLN A 117 1.22 -4.80 -14.75
CA GLN A 117 -0.05 -5.18 -15.37
C GLN A 117 -1.20 -5.11 -14.34
N VAL A 118 -1.36 -3.97 -13.68
CA VAL A 118 -2.30 -3.81 -12.56
C VAL A 118 -3.76 -4.00 -13.00
N LEU A 119 -4.12 -3.45 -14.17
CA LEU A 119 -5.48 -3.58 -14.73
C LEU A 119 -5.85 -5.04 -14.98
N GLU A 120 -4.97 -5.79 -15.64
CA GLU A 120 -5.18 -7.20 -15.95
C GLU A 120 -5.23 -8.04 -14.67
N GLY A 121 -4.35 -7.74 -13.71
CA GLY A 121 -4.39 -8.34 -12.38
C GLY A 121 -5.73 -8.15 -11.67
N PHE A 122 -6.33 -6.96 -11.75
CA PHE A 122 -7.67 -6.71 -11.20
C PHE A 122 -8.75 -7.52 -11.90
N LEU A 123 -8.77 -7.55 -13.23
CA LEU A 123 -9.77 -8.30 -14.00
C LEU A 123 -9.73 -9.79 -13.64
N ILE A 124 -8.53 -10.38 -13.66
CA ILE A 124 -8.33 -11.79 -13.28
C ILE A 124 -8.75 -12.03 -11.83
N CYS A 125 -8.38 -11.13 -10.92
CA CYS A 125 -8.75 -11.25 -9.51
C CYS A 125 -10.27 -11.17 -9.31
N ILE A 126 -10.96 -10.26 -10.00
CA ILE A 126 -12.42 -10.11 -9.92
C ILE A 126 -13.12 -11.37 -10.45
N ASP A 127 -12.69 -11.89 -11.59
CA ASP A 127 -13.26 -13.11 -12.16
C ASP A 127 -13.03 -14.33 -11.26
N ALA A 128 -11.83 -14.48 -10.70
CA ALA A 128 -11.50 -15.56 -9.77
C ALA A 128 -12.32 -15.47 -8.48
N CYS A 129 -12.40 -14.29 -7.87
CA CYS A 129 -13.24 -14.05 -6.69
C CYS A 129 -14.72 -14.33 -7.00
N GLY A 130 -15.21 -13.90 -8.17
CA GLY A 130 -16.59 -14.13 -8.59
C GLY A 130 -16.92 -15.61 -8.79
N ALA A 131 -16.02 -16.38 -9.41
CA ALA A 131 -16.18 -17.83 -9.56
C ALA A 131 -16.24 -18.54 -8.21
N LEU A 132 -15.33 -18.16 -7.30
CA LEU A 132 -15.23 -18.76 -5.97
C LEU A 132 -16.45 -18.45 -5.10
N LEU A 133 -16.96 -17.23 -5.16
CA LEU A 133 -18.19 -16.83 -4.48
C LEU A 133 -19.41 -17.56 -5.03
N LYS A 134 -19.49 -17.75 -6.34
CA LYS A 134 -20.62 -18.45 -6.96
C LYS A 134 -20.73 -19.90 -6.48
N GLU A 135 -19.61 -20.53 -6.16
CA GLU A 135 -19.57 -21.90 -5.63
C GLU A 135 -19.97 -21.97 -4.15
N HIS A 136 -19.46 -21.07 -3.30
CA HIS A 136 -19.59 -21.18 -1.84
C HIS A 136 -20.70 -20.30 -1.23
N VAL A 137 -21.06 -19.22 -1.91
CA VAL A 137 -22.07 -18.23 -1.47
C VAL A 137 -22.99 -17.89 -2.65
N PRO A 138 -23.85 -18.83 -3.08
CA PRO A 138 -24.73 -18.62 -4.22
C PRO A 138 -25.70 -17.46 -3.95
N SER A 139 -25.96 -16.66 -4.98
CA SER A 139 -26.87 -15.51 -4.88
C SER A 139 -28.30 -15.98 -4.59
N THR A 140 -28.85 -15.53 -3.47
CA THR A 140 -30.27 -15.76 -3.12
C THR A 140 -31.17 -14.65 -3.69
N HIS A 141 -30.63 -13.44 -3.88
CA HIS A 141 -31.34 -12.27 -4.42
C HIS A 141 -30.40 -11.38 -5.25
N GLU A 142 -30.85 -10.91 -6.41
CA GLU A 142 -30.14 -9.90 -7.20
C GLU A 142 -30.43 -8.49 -6.65
N ARG A 143 -29.74 -8.14 -5.55
CA ARG A 143 -29.74 -6.77 -5.01
C ARG A 143 -28.31 -6.26 -4.99
N ASN A 144 -28.07 -5.12 -5.62
CA ASN A 144 -26.76 -4.48 -5.56
C ASN A 144 -26.64 -3.67 -4.26
N GLU A 145 -25.99 -4.25 -3.25
CA GLU A 145 -25.78 -3.62 -1.94
C GLU A 145 -24.59 -2.64 -1.92
N LEU A 146 -23.66 -2.76 -2.88
CA LEU A 146 -22.40 -1.99 -2.91
C LEU A 146 -22.21 -1.30 -4.27
N PRO A 147 -21.77 -0.03 -4.30
CA PRO A 147 -21.51 0.66 -5.56
C PRO A 147 -20.27 0.09 -6.26
N ASN A 148 -20.40 -0.21 -7.55
CA ASN A 148 -19.31 -0.68 -8.41
C ASN A 148 -18.39 0.50 -8.79
N ARG A 149 -17.48 0.88 -7.88
CA ARG A 149 -16.52 1.97 -8.10
C ARG A 149 -15.11 1.58 -7.68
N LEU A 150 -14.13 1.96 -8.50
CA LEU A 150 -12.73 1.90 -8.11
C LEU A 150 -12.43 3.11 -7.22
N VAL A 151 -11.84 2.88 -6.05
CA VAL A 151 -11.38 3.94 -5.16
C VAL A 151 -9.85 4.03 -5.28
N VAL A 152 -9.35 5.19 -5.68
CA VAL A 152 -7.92 5.51 -5.77
C VAL A 152 -7.58 6.49 -4.65
N ILE A 153 -6.57 6.18 -3.85
CA ILE A 153 -6.17 6.92 -2.63
C ILE A 153 -4.71 7.38 -2.76
#